data_AF-A0A2P4Z2B5-F1
#
_entry.id   AF-A0A2P4Z2B5-F1
#
_cell.length_a   1.000
_cell.length_b   1.000
_cell.length_c   1.000
_cell.angle_alpha   90.00
_cell.angle_beta   90.00
_cell.angle_gamma   90.00
#
_symmetry.space_group_name_H-M   'P 1'
#
loop_
_entity.id
_entity.type
_entity.pdbx_description
1 polymer ?
#
loop_
_entity_poly.entity_id
_entity_poly.type
_entity_poly.pdbx_seq_one_letter_code
_entity_poly.pdbx_strand_id
1 'polypeptide(L)'
;MEIQFSFLSEFLLGKKLVPGNWGILLKDIKKDLNELVKNNIENNDQLSEEVKIYLNSIKDDEKNYKFLDKLIEFLISSKEGEMKTIFGNYKSKLINELLNIKKRYQDKNLHLSEAFKEANYILKFGLSHLEKEQREIVSRIKNTRKKIQEINNTKDKNIELINSELSRFGLQDIINDNKIGLNTGYFPRDKISDGLQNYYDKKLKRFSSELFEEINELLKDDILFNLYLELIKEANVDLVDSDKYIMEHIINFPTLKMLIGNPEKIEIESELCDNEKENKYSIELIDDSSKENSVSDENFKILEESPLPIKLFEDRQLFGKLLMELYEIESFIKRNLAENFGIEWRTKININTDTKHKTIIEFYNLIKKIIGRLTESENYEIITFRRNKYVVVEKKIEAFFSIFNNIINQQNLINNLENRIKEYHQDLSESQQKYTESIQKLKENIILLQNELKNLLKKEYVIKGINKLI
;
A
#
# COMPACT_ATOMS: atom_id res chain seq x y z
N MET A 1 61.49 11.98 -19.35
CA MET A 1 61.32 13.21 -18.55
C MET A 1 59.87 13.29 -18.11
N GLU A 2 59.59 13.75 -16.90
CA GLU A 2 58.23 13.75 -16.35
C GLU A 2 57.66 15.17 -16.33
N ILE A 3 56.39 15.32 -16.70
CA ILE A 3 55.64 16.57 -16.67
C ILE A 3 54.35 16.34 -15.88
N GLN A 4 54.07 17.13 -14.85
CA GLN A 4 52.75 17.08 -14.21
C GLN A 4 51.72 17.71 -15.15
N PHE A 5 50.55 17.08 -15.31
CA PHE A 5 49.48 17.55 -16.18
C PHE A 5 49.09 19.01 -15.89
N SER A 6 49.09 19.41 -14.62
CA SER A 6 48.82 20.78 -14.18
C SER A 6 49.77 21.82 -14.80
N PHE A 7 51.02 21.44 -15.09
CA PHE A 7 52.04 22.30 -15.70
C PHE A 7 52.16 22.11 -17.21
N LEU A 8 51.34 21.26 -17.84
CA LEU A 8 51.49 20.94 -19.26
C LEU A 8 51.27 22.17 -20.15
N SER A 9 50.28 23.01 -19.83
CA SER A 9 50.03 24.26 -20.58
C SER A 9 51.23 25.21 -20.52
N GLU A 10 51.77 25.44 -19.33
CA GLU A 10 52.94 26.30 -19.11
C GLU A 10 54.17 25.74 -19.82
N PHE A 11 54.33 24.41 -19.80
CA PHE A 11 55.41 23.75 -20.53
C PHE A 11 55.29 23.96 -22.05
N LEU A 12 54.10 23.76 -22.63
CA LEU A 12 53.86 23.96 -24.07
C LEU A 12 54.12 25.41 -24.49
N LEU A 13 53.69 26.38 -23.69
CA LEU A 13 53.92 27.82 -23.93
C LEU A 13 55.39 28.20 -23.75
N GLY A 14 56.03 27.76 -22.66
CA GLY A 14 57.42 28.08 -22.33
C GLY A 14 58.42 27.51 -23.33
N LYS A 15 58.12 26.34 -23.92
CA LYS A 15 58.87 25.75 -25.03
C LYS A 15 58.54 26.37 -26.39
N LYS A 16 57.61 27.33 -26.45
CA LYS A 16 57.11 27.96 -27.67
C LYS A 16 56.58 26.93 -28.68
N LEU A 17 56.03 25.81 -28.18
CA LEU A 17 55.44 24.76 -29.01
C LEU A 17 54.05 25.16 -29.51
N VAL A 18 53.35 26.00 -28.73
CA VAL A 18 52.04 26.57 -29.08
C VAL A 18 52.07 28.09 -28.84
N PRO A 19 51.32 28.89 -29.62
CA PRO A 19 51.32 30.35 -29.50
C PRO A 19 50.46 30.81 -28.32
N GLY A 20 50.77 31.95 -27.70
CA GLY A 20 50.01 32.46 -26.55
C GLY A 20 48.53 32.75 -26.83
N ASN A 21 48.18 33.04 -28.09
CA ASN A 21 46.81 33.26 -28.55
C ASN A 21 46.14 32.01 -29.15
N TRP A 22 46.65 30.80 -28.84
CA TRP A 22 46.15 29.54 -29.39
C TRP A 22 44.63 29.37 -29.28
N GLY A 23 44.00 29.90 -28.23
CA GLY A 23 42.56 29.78 -28.00
C GLY A 23 41.71 30.50 -29.05
N ILE A 24 42.18 31.65 -29.54
CA ILE A 24 41.51 32.42 -30.61
C ILE A 24 41.65 31.66 -31.93
N LEU A 25 42.87 31.23 -32.26
CA LEU A 25 43.16 30.47 -33.48
C LEU A 25 42.36 29.17 -33.55
N LEU A 26 42.25 28.43 -32.44
CA LEU A 26 41.45 27.20 -32.36
C LEU A 26 39.96 27.47 -32.57
N LYS A 27 39.44 28.58 -32.06
CA LYS A 27 38.03 28.95 -32.23
C LYS A 27 37.71 29.21 -33.70
N ASP A 28 38.60 29.93 -34.40
CA ASP A 28 38.43 30.22 -35.83
C ASP A 28 38.49 28.93 -36.66
N ILE A 29 39.46 28.06 -36.39
CA ILE A 29 39.58 26.77 -37.10
C ILE A 29 38.35 25.88 -36.89
N LYS A 30 37.82 25.80 -35.65
CA LYS A 30 36.58 25.06 -35.36
C LYS A 30 35.38 25.65 -36.10
N LYS A 31 35.29 26.97 -36.18
CA LYS A 31 34.21 27.65 -36.92
C LYS A 31 34.26 27.27 -38.40
N ASP A 32 35.44 27.35 -39.01
CA ASP A 32 35.63 26.99 -40.42
C ASP A 32 35.32 25.52 -40.68
N LEU A 33 35.70 24.62 -39.75
CA LEU A 33 35.35 23.21 -39.81
C LEU A 33 33.84 22.99 -39.73
N ASN A 34 33.16 23.65 -38.80
CA ASN A 34 31.71 23.53 -38.63
C ASN A 34 30.95 24.06 -39.84
N GLU A 35 31.35 25.21 -40.40
CA GLU A 35 30.77 25.76 -41.62
C GLU A 35 30.99 24.84 -42.82
N LEU A 36 32.21 24.31 -42.99
CA LEU A 36 32.54 23.39 -44.07
C LEU A 36 31.70 22.11 -43.98
N VAL A 37 31.58 21.54 -42.78
CA VAL A 37 30.80 20.33 -42.54
C VAL A 37 29.31 20.58 -42.78
N LYS A 38 28.75 21.69 -42.27
CA LYS A 38 27.35 22.06 -42.46
C LYS A 38 27.00 22.25 -43.94
N ASN A 39 27.83 22.98 -44.68
CA ASN A 39 27.59 23.28 -46.10
C ASN A 39 27.66 22.05 -47.01
N ASN A 40 28.32 20.98 -46.58
CA ASN A 40 28.53 19.76 -47.37
C ASN A 40 27.67 18.56 -46.91
N ILE A 41 27.07 18.59 -45.70
CA ILE A 41 26.18 17.52 -45.20
C ILE A 41 24.79 17.59 -45.82
N GLU A 42 24.16 18.77 -45.85
CA GLU A 42 22.73 18.89 -46.18
C GLU A 42 22.43 18.79 -47.69
N ASN A 43 23.46 18.86 -48.55
CA ASN A 43 23.28 19.02 -50.00
C ASN A 43 24.12 18.06 -50.88
N ASN A 44 24.75 17.02 -50.32
CA ASN A 44 25.63 16.15 -51.11
C ASN A 44 25.21 14.67 -51.08
N ASP A 45 24.39 14.29 -52.07
CA ASP A 45 23.92 12.92 -52.27
C ASP A 45 25.04 11.92 -52.59
N GLN A 46 26.22 12.40 -53.01
CA GLN A 46 27.34 11.58 -53.47
C GLN A 46 28.22 11.02 -52.34
N LEU A 47 28.03 11.48 -51.09
CA LEU A 47 28.75 10.95 -49.93
C LEU A 47 28.37 9.49 -49.66
N SER A 48 29.35 8.67 -49.30
CA SER A 48 29.10 7.29 -48.86
C SER A 48 28.24 7.25 -47.60
N GLU A 49 27.43 6.20 -47.46
CA GLU A 49 26.52 6.03 -46.33
C GLU A 49 27.27 6.04 -44.98
N GLU A 50 28.46 5.44 -44.94
CA GLU A 50 29.33 5.43 -43.75
C GLU A 50 29.75 6.85 -43.31
N VAL A 51 30.03 7.74 -44.27
CA VAL A 51 30.39 9.13 -43.99
C VAL A 51 29.16 9.90 -43.51
N LYS A 52 27.99 9.66 -44.10
CA LYS A 52 26.72 10.25 -43.65
C LYS A 52 26.37 9.81 -42.22
N ILE A 53 26.49 8.52 -41.91
CA ILE A 53 26.28 7.98 -40.55
C ILE A 53 27.25 8.62 -39.56
N TYR A 54 28.54 8.68 -39.90
CA TYR A 54 29.56 9.28 -39.03
C TYR A 54 29.27 10.76 -38.77
N LEU A 55 28.93 11.54 -39.81
CA LEU A 55 28.61 12.96 -39.70
C LEU A 55 27.32 13.22 -38.90
N ASN A 56 26.29 12.38 -39.04
CA ASN A 56 25.03 12.49 -38.30
C ASN A 56 25.15 12.06 -36.83
N SER A 57 26.13 11.22 -36.50
CA SER A 57 26.33 10.70 -35.14
C SER A 57 27.08 11.67 -34.19
N ILE A 58 27.67 12.74 -34.73
CA ILE A 58 28.57 13.63 -33.98
C ILE A 58 27.92 14.97 -33.71
N LYS A 59 27.95 15.39 -32.45
CA LYS A 59 27.44 16.69 -32.02
C LYS A 59 28.40 17.82 -32.41
N ASP A 60 27.87 19.03 -32.59
CA ASP A 60 28.65 20.19 -33.02
C ASP A 60 29.82 20.55 -32.08
N ASP A 61 29.70 20.25 -30.79
CA ASP A 61 30.73 20.46 -29.78
C ASP A 61 31.85 19.40 -29.80
N GLU A 62 31.62 18.27 -30.48
CA GLU A 62 32.58 17.17 -30.64
C GLU A 62 33.39 17.27 -31.96
N LYS A 63 33.12 18.28 -32.80
CA LYS A 63 33.88 18.57 -34.03
C LYS A 63 35.24 19.21 -33.70
N ASN A 64 36.20 18.35 -33.36
CA ASN A 64 37.58 18.69 -33.00
C ASN A 64 38.61 18.11 -34.01
N TYR A 65 39.90 18.22 -33.71
CA TYR A 65 40.96 17.65 -34.54
C TYR A 65 40.81 16.14 -34.77
N LYS A 66 40.44 15.36 -33.74
CA LYS A 66 40.23 13.91 -33.88
C LYS A 66 39.07 13.59 -34.82
N PHE A 67 37.98 14.35 -34.72
CA PHE A 67 36.84 14.25 -35.64
C PHE A 67 37.29 14.52 -37.08
N LEU A 68 38.02 15.61 -37.30
CA LEU A 68 38.56 15.98 -38.60
C LEU A 68 39.47 14.90 -39.17
N ASP A 69 40.35 14.33 -38.35
CA ASP A 69 41.30 13.31 -38.78
C ASP A 69 40.60 12.04 -39.27
N LYS A 70 39.64 11.55 -38.48
CA LYS A 70 38.79 10.41 -38.85
C LYS A 70 37.90 10.70 -40.07
N LEU A 71 37.33 11.91 -40.17
CA LEU A 71 36.52 12.30 -41.32
C LEU A 71 37.35 12.25 -42.61
N ILE A 72 38.57 12.77 -42.56
CA ILE A 72 39.51 12.69 -43.68
C ILE A 72 39.85 11.23 -44.01
N GLU A 73 40.10 10.39 -43.00
CA GLU A 73 40.38 8.96 -43.20
C GLU A 73 39.23 8.22 -43.89
N PHE A 74 37.98 8.44 -43.45
CA PHE A 74 36.79 7.88 -44.09
C PHE A 74 36.63 8.36 -45.54
N LEU A 75 36.79 9.66 -45.78
CA LEU A 75 36.64 10.23 -47.12
C LEU A 75 37.74 9.74 -48.08
N ILE A 76 38.99 9.63 -47.61
CA ILE A 76 40.10 9.09 -48.41
C ILE A 76 39.88 7.61 -48.74
N SER A 77 39.29 6.85 -47.83
CA SER A 77 38.98 5.42 -48.02
C SER A 77 37.76 5.17 -48.90
N SER A 78 37.00 6.23 -49.23
CA SER A 78 35.86 6.19 -50.14
C SER A 78 36.27 6.37 -51.61
N LYS A 79 35.32 6.18 -52.54
CA LYS A 79 35.51 6.45 -53.99
C LYS A 79 36.01 7.87 -54.28
N GLU A 80 35.73 8.84 -53.42
CA GLU A 80 36.20 10.23 -53.57
C GLU A 80 37.73 10.37 -53.38
N GLY A 81 38.32 9.50 -52.56
CA GLY A 81 39.76 9.49 -52.28
C GLY A 81 40.60 8.79 -53.35
N GLU A 82 40.00 7.95 -54.19
CA GLU A 82 40.69 7.23 -55.27
C GLU A 82 41.16 8.16 -56.39
N MET A 83 40.45 9.28 -56.60
CA MET A 83 40.74 10.18 -57.71
C MET A 83 41.72 11.28 -57.29
N LYS A 84 43.00 11.10 -57.67
CA LYS A 84 44.04 12.14 -57.52
C LYS A 84 44.30 12.86 -58.85
N THR A 85 44.72 14.11 -58.72
CA THR A 85 45.25 14.94 -59.82
C THR A 85 46.71 14.56 -60.09
N ILE A 86 47.23 14.99 -61.24
CA ILE A 86 48.63 14.77 -61.65
C ILE A 86 49.63 15.36 -60.62
N PHE A 87 49.21 16.38 -59.86
CA PHE A 87 50.00 17.02 -58.80
C PHE A 87 49.82 16.39 -57.41
N GLY A 88 49.10 15.27 -57.31
CA GLY A 88 48.91 14.53 -56.05
C GLY A 88 47.78 15.04 -55.15
N ASN A 89 47.11 16.15 -55.48
CA ASN A 89 45.91 16.60 -54.76
C ASN A 89 44.70 15.71 -55.09
N TYR A 90 43.77 15.55 -54.15
CA TYR A 90 42.51 14.86 -54.41
C TYR A 90 41.66 15.66 -55.39
N LYS A 91 40.86 15.00 -56.25
CA LYS A 91 39.89 15.71 -57.09
C LYS A 91 38.71 16.25 -56.26
N SER A 92 38.38 15.60 -55.14
CA SER A 92 37.36 16.07 -54.20
C SER A 92 37.79 17.38 -53.54
N LYS A 93 37.01 18.45 -53.78
CA LYS A 93 37.21 19.77 -53.17
C LYS A 93 37.10 19.69 -51.64
N LEU A 94 36.13 18.92 -51.14
CA LEU A 94 35.91 18.71 -49.71
C LEU A 94 37.14 18.11 -49.02
N ILE A 95 37.74 17.06 -49.60
CA ILE A 95 38.94 16.42 -49.03
C ILE A 95 40.10 17.44 -48.95
N ASN A 96 40.31 18.24 -50.00
CA ASN A 96 41.37 19.25 -49.99
C ASN A 96 41.11 20.37 -48.97
N GLU A 97 39.87 20.82 -48.82
CA GLU A 97 39.50 21.83 -47.82
C GLU A 97 39.67 21.31 -46.39
N LEU A 98 39.26 20.07 -46.11
CA LEU A 98 39.49 19.41 -44.83
C LEU A 98 40.99 19.22 -44.55
N LEU A 99 41.79 18.83 -45.56
CA LEU A 99 43.25 18.73 -45.43
C LEU A 99 43.89 20.10 -45.13
N ASN A 100 43.36 21.19 -45.66
CA ASN A 100 43.83 22.54 -45.35
C ASN A 100 43.48 22.93 -43.90
N ILE A 101 42.29 22.59 -43.42
CA ILE A 101 41.93 22.78 -42.01
C ILE A 101 42.83 21.92 -41.11
N LYS A 102 43.13 20.67 -41.50
CA LYS A 102 44.05 19.78 -40.77
C LYS A 102 45.45 20.38 -40.68
N LYS A 103 45.95 20.96 -41.77
CA LYS A 103 47.23 21.71 -41.76
C LYS A 103 47.21 22.88 -40.79
N ARG A 104 46.10 23.61 -40.66
CA ARG A 104 45.99 24.71 -39.69
C ARG A 104 45.99 24.24 -38.24
N TYR A 105 45.41 23.06 -37.94
CA TYR A 105 45.55 22.43 -36.62
C TYR A 105 46.98 21.96 -36.32
N GLN A 106 47.70 21.52 -37.34
CA GLN A 106 49.09 21.07 -37.22
C GLN A 106 50.06 22.26 -37.16
N ASP A 107 49.74 23.37 -37.83
CA ASP A 107 50.51 24.60 -37.75
C ASP A 107 50.55 25.09 -36.30
N LYS A 108 51.76 25.37 -35.81
CA LYS A 108 52.02 25.75 -34.42
C LYS A 108 51.40 24.79 -33.38
N ASN A 109 51.21 23.53 -33.75
CA ASN A 109 50.76 22.43 -32.88
C ASN A 109 49.44 22.68 -32.12
N LEU A 110 48.47 23.36 -32.73
CA LEU A 110 47.21 23.72 -32.08
C LEU A 110 46.36 22.52 -31.64
N HIS A 111 46.49 21.37 -32.32
CA HIS A 111 45.88 20.10 -31.91
C HIS A 111 46.32 19.64 -30.49
N LEU A 112 47.53 19.99 -30.04
CA LEU A 112 47.99 19.71 -28.68
C LEU A 112 47.26 20.56 -27.65
N SER A 113 47.07 21.85 -27.94
CA SER A 113 46.31 22.74 -27.06
C SER A 113 44.86 22.28 -26.91
N GLU A 114 44.26 21.77 -27.98
CA GLU A 114 42.92 21.20 -27.95
C GLU A 114 42.83 19.93 -27.10
N ALA A 115 43.71 18.96 -27.34
CA ALA A 115 43.76 17.72 -26.55
C ALA A 115 44.02 17.99 -25.06
N PHE A 116 44.89 18.95 -24.74
CA PHE A 116 45.11 19.39 -23.36
C PHE A 116 43.87 20.02 -22.74
N LYS A 117 43.20 20.93 -23.48
CA LYS A 117 41.97 21.60 -23.01
C LYS A 117 40.89 20.58 -22.69
N GLU A 118 40.68 19.60 -23.57
CA GLU A 118 39.69 18.54 -23.40
C GLU A 118 40.02 17.62 -22.23
N ALA A 119 41.27 17.13 -22.14
CA ALA A 119 41.73 16.34 -21.00
C ALA A 119 41.57 17.09 -19.66
N ASN A 120 41.86 18.39 -19.63
CA ASN A 120 41.74 19.21 -18.43
C ASN A 120 40.27 19.43 -18.04
N TYR A 121 39.37 19.58 -19.02
CA TYR A 121 37.94 19.67 -18.76
C TYR A 121 37.41 18.36 -18.15
N ILE A 122 37.75 17.20 -18.74
CA ILE A 122 37.33 15.89 -18.24
C ILE A 122 37.83 15.68 -16.80
N LEU A 123 39.10 15.99 -16.53
CA LEU A 123 39.70 15.82 -15.20
C LEU A 123 39.09 16.73 -14.13
N LYS A 124 38.86 18.02 -14.45
CA LYS A 124 38.39 18.99 -13.45
C LYS A 124 36.88 18.94 -13.23
N PHE A 125 36.12 18.74 -14.28
CA PHE A 125 34.66 18.92 -14.27
C PHE A 125 33.90 17.66 -14.67
N GLY A 126 34.34 16.96 -15.71
CA GLY A 126 33.60 15.81 -16.25
C GLY A 126 33.48 14.67 -15.25
N LEU A 127 34.61 14.13 -14.80
CA LEU A 127 34.63 12.98 -13.88
C LEU A 127 34.03 13.32 -12.51
N SER A 128 34.34 14.50 -11.98
CA SER A 128 33.83 14.94 -10.67
C SER A 128 32.30 15.13 -10.67
N HIS A 129 31.74 15.65 -11.75
CA HIS A 129 30.28 15.75 -11.94
C HIS A 129 29.64 14.36 -11.96
N LEU A 130 30.16 13.44 -12.77
CA LEU A 130 29.64 12.08 -12.90
C LEU A 130 29.74 11.30 -11.58
N GLU A 131 30.83 11.44 -10.83
CA GLU A 131 30.95 10.84 -9.49
C GLU A 131 29.90 11.37 -8.51
N LYS A 132 29.62 12.69 -8.57
CA LYS A 132 28.58 13.30 -7.75
C LYS A 132 27.21 12.77 -8.13
N GLU A 133 26.90 12.72 -9.41
CA GLU A 133 25.66 12.17 -9.96
C GLU A 133 25.44 10.71 -9.51
N GLN A 134 26.45 9.85 -9.66
CA GLN A 134 26.39 8.46 -9.21
C GLN A 134 26.13 8.35 -7.71
N ARG A 135 26.79 9.17 -6.87
CA ARG A 135 26.54 9.20 -5.41
C ARG A 135 25.11 9.63 -5.08
N GLU A 136 24.58 10.62 -5.80
CA GLU A 136 23.19 11.06 -5.64
C GLU A 136 22.20 9.95 -6.01
N ILE A 137 22.42 9.24 -7.11
CA ILE A 137 21.59 8.10 -7.53
C ILE A 137 21.64 6.98 -6.47
N VAL A 138 22.84 6.60 -5.99
CA VAL A 138 23.00 5.60 -4.93
C VAL A 138 22.28 6.02 -3.65
N SER A 139 22.34 7.30 -3.28
CA SER A 139 21.61 7.84 -2.13
C SER A 139 20.09 7.73 -2.32
N ARG A 140 19.57 8.05 -3.51
CA ARG A 140 18.15 7.87 -3.85
C ARG A 140 17.71 6.42 -3.74
N ILE A 141 18.48 5.47 -4.26
CA ILE A 141 18.21 4.03 -4.12
C ILE A 141 18.12 3.64 -2.64
N LYS A 142 19.10 4.04 -1.83
CA LYS A 142 19.14 3.73 -0.39
C LYS A 142 17.93 4.29 0.36
N ASN A 143 17.55 5.55 0.09
CA ASN A 143 16.42 6.19 0.75
C ASN A 143 15.09 5.57 0.34
N THR A 144 14.92 5.22 -0.94
CA THR A 144 13.73 4.53 -1.43
C THR A 144 13.59 3.15 -0.81
N ARG A 145 14.68 2.38 -0.67
CA ARG A 145 14.67 1.08 0.02
C ARG A 145 14.25 1.19 1.48
N LYS A 146 14.74 2.19 2.20
CA LYS A 146 14.29 2.46 3.59
C LYS A 146 12.78 2.72 3.65
N LYS A 147 12.28 3.55 2.74
CA LYS A 147 10.84 3.85 2.66
C LYS A 147 10.00 2.59 2.36
N ILE A 148 10.46 1.72 1.46
CA ILE A 148 9.81 0.43 1.20
C ILE A 148 9.76 -0.42 2.47
N GLN A 149 10.87 -0.49 3.22
CA GLN A 149 10.92 -1.23 4.49
C GLN A 149 9.95 -0.68 5.54
N GLU A 150 9.85 0.65 5.68
CA GLU A 150 8.88 1.29 6.57
C GLU A 150 7.42 0.98 6.19
N ILE A 151 7.11 1.01 4.89
CA ILE A 151 5.78 0.68 4.38
C ILE A 151 5.47 -0.82 4.61
N ASN A 152 6.42 -1.72 4.34
CA ASN A 152 6.26 -3.15 4.62
C ASN A 152 5.95 -3.39 6.11
N ASN A 153 6.73 -2.82 7.03
CA ASN A 153 6.46 -2.96 8.46
C ASN A 153 5.05 -2.45 8.86
N THR A 154 4.54 -1.41 8.19
CA THR A 154 3.19 -0.88 8.43
C THR A 154 2.13 -1.81 7.86
N LYS A 155 2.38 -2.38 6.68
CA LYS A 155 1.52 -3.36 6.01
C LYS A 155 1.39 -4.62 6.86
N ASP A 156 2.50 -5.17 7.33
CA ASP A 156 2.53 -6.39 8.14
C ASP A 156 1.74 -6.20 9.44
N LYS A 157 1.90 -5.05 10.11
CA LYS A 157 1.10 -4.69 11.29
C LYS A 157 -0.41 -4.60 10.99
N ASN A 158 -0.80 -4.10 9.83
CA ASN A 158 -2.22 -4.04 9.45
C ASN A 158 -2.78 -5.44 9.17
N ILE A 159 -1.97 -6.34 8.62
CA ILE A 159 -2.32 -7.74 8.38
C ILE A 159 -2.47 -8.49 9.70
N GLU A 160 -1.55 -8.30 10.65
CA GLU A 160 -1.66 -8.83 12.00
C GLU A 160 -2.93 -8.31 12.70
N LEU A 161 -3.20 -7.00 12.59
CA LEU A 161 -4.38 -6.38 13.18
C LEU A 161 -5.68 -7.00 12.64
N ILE A 162 -5.85 -7.08 11.31
CA ILE A 162 -7.07 -7.62 10.72
C ILE A 162 -7.25 -9.11 11.06
N ASN A 163 -6.19 -9.91 11.03
CA ASN A 163 -6.27 -11.34 11.39
C ASN A 163 -6.54 -11.54 12.90
N SER A 164 -6.01 -10.68 13.76
CA SER A 164 -6.29 -10.73 15.21
C SER A 164 -7.76 -10.43 15.51
N GLU A 165 -8.36 -9.48 14.79
CA GLU A 165 -9.79 -9.17 14.90
C GLU A 165 -10.65 -10.29 14.32
N LEU A 166 -10.30 -10.82 13.14
CA LEU A 166 -10.99 -11.96 12.53
C LEU A 166 -10.94 -13.21 13.42
N SER A 167 -9.83 -13.44 14.13
CA SER A 167 -9.67 -14.57 15.05
C SER A 167 -10.69 -14.55 16.19
N ARG A 168 -11.17 -13.36 16.61
CA ARG A 168 -12.26 -13.24 17.61
C ARG A 168 -13.57 -13.87 17.12
N PHE A 169 -13.74 -13.97 15.81
CA PHE A 169 -14.90 -14.57 15.15
C PHE A 169 -14.64 -16.02 14.72
N GLY A 170 -13.55 -16.64 15.17
CA GLY A 170 -13.18 -18.01 14.81
C GLY A 170 -12.54 -18.16 13.43
N LEU A 171 -12.11 -17.05 12.83
CA LEU A 171 -11.49 -17.01 11.50
C LEU A 171 -9.98 -16.80 11.64
N GLN A 172 -9.18 -17.85 11.42
CA GLN A 172 -7.73 -17.81 11.51
C GLN A 172 -7.10 -17.63 10.13
N ASP A 173 -6.10 -16.73 10.05
CA ASP A 173 -5.20 -16.53 8.91
C ASP A 173 -5.88 -16.41 7.54
N ILE A 174 -7.06 -15.77 7.50
CA ILE A 174 -7.82 -15.57 6.28
C ILE A 174 -7.10 -14.63 5.31
N ILE A 175 -6.47 -13.58 5.84
CA ILE A 175 -5.72 -12.60 5.08
C ILE A 175 -4.24 -12.96 5.15
N ASN A 176 -3.66 -13.41 4.04
CA ASN A 176 -2.26 -13.85 3.97
C ASN A 176 -1.48 -12.97 2.98
N ASP A 177 -0.23 -12.64 3.33
CA ASP A 177 0.73 -11.89 2.52
C ASP A 177 0.81 -12.39 1.07
N ASN A 178 0.84 -13.71 0.90
CA ASN A 178 0.96 -14.33 -0.42
C ASN A 178 -0.24 -14.03 -1.34
N LYS A 179 -1.42 -13.77 -0.78
CA LYS A 179 -2.64 -13.45 -1.55
C LYS A 179 -2.76 -11.96 -1.86
N ILE A 180 -2.28 -11.11 -0.95
CA ILE A 180 -2.32 -9.64 -1.07
C ILE A 180 -1.47 -9.14 -2.25
N GLY A 181 -0.40 -9.87 -2.62
CA GLY A 181 0.49 -9.50 -3.73
C GLY A 181 0.08 -10.03 -5.12
N LEU A 182 -0.67 -11.13 -5.19
CA LEU A 182 -1.03 -11.80 -6.46
C LEU A 182 -2.43 -11.45 -6.96
N ASN A 183 -3.34 -11.07 -6.06
CA ASN A 183 -4.74 -10.86 -6.39
C ASN A 183 -5.31 -9.68 -5.58
N THR A 184 -4.92 -8.47 -5.96
CA THR A 184 -5.35 -7.20 -5.33
C THR A 184 -6.86 -6.97 -5.37
N GLY A 185 -7.63 -7.81 -6.07
CA GLY A 185 -9.10 -7.80 -6.07
C GLY A 185 -9.77 -8.85 -5.17
N TYR A 186 -9.02 -9.76 -4.54
CA TYR A 186 -9.61 -10.84 -3.74
C TYR A 186 -9.74 -10.45 -2.26
N PHE A 187 -10.92 -9.95 -1.89
CA PHE A 187 -11.34 -9.86 -0.49
C PHE A 187 -12.25 -11.05 -0.16
N PRO A 188 -11.93 -11.90 0.84
CA PRO A 188 -12.68 -13.12 1.16
C PRO A 188 -13.99 -12.81 1.92
N ARG A 189 -14.85 -11.98 1.31
CA ARG A 189 -16.09 -11.46 1.89
C ARG A 189 -16.99 -12.57 2.40
N ASP A 190 -17.26 -13.58 1.58
CA ASP A 190 -18.21 -14.65 1.91
C ASP A 190 -17.74 -15.44 3.14
N LYS A 191 -16.46 -15.81 3.20
CA LYS A 191 -15.88 -16.50 4.36
C LYS A 191 -15.96 -15.68 5.64
N ILE A 192 -15.71 -14.36 5.53
CA ILE A 192 -15.81 -13.46 6.67
C ILE A 192 -17.27 -13.32 7.11
N SER A 193 -18.19 -13.20 6.16
CA SER A 193 -19.63 -13.13 6.41
C SER A 193 -20.13 -14.38 7.14
N ASP A 194 -19.79 -15.56 6.63
CA ASP A 194 -20.19 -16.85 7.22
C ASP A 194 -19.63 -17.01 8.64
N GLY A 195 -18.35 -16.63 8.86
CA GLY A 195 -17.73 -16.67 10.17
C GLY A 195 -18.39 -15.73 11.18
N LEU A 196 -18.69 -14.49 10.76
CA LEU A 196 -19.42 -13.52 11.58
C LEU A 196 -20.82 -14.04 11.93
N GLN A 197 -21.54 -14.56 10.94
CA GLN A 197 -22.87 -15.12 11.15
C GLN A 197 -22.84 -16.28 12.15
N ASN A 198 -21.93 -17.24 11.97
CA ASN A 198 -21.75 -18.37 12.89
C ASN A 198 -21.40 -17.93 14.32
N TYR A 199 -20.54 -16.91 14.47
CA TYR A 199 -20.19 -16.36 15.78
C TYR A 199 -21.40 -15.75 16.50
N TYR A 200 -22.16 -14.90 15.81
CA TYR A 200 -23.33 -14.26 16.42
C TYR A 200 -24.49 -15.23 16.64
N ASP A 201 -24.72 -16.21 15.75
CA ASP A 201 -25.74 -17.24 15.94
C ASP A 201 -25.42 -18.10 17.19
N LYS A 202 -24.14 -18.48 17.41
CA LYS A 202 -23.70 -19.19 18.63
C LYS A 202 -23.89 -18.34 19.89
N LYS A 203 -23.53 -17.05 19.84
CA LYS A 203 -23.73 -16.12 20.96
C LYS A 203 -25.21 -15.90 21.27
N LEU A 204 -26.05 -15.74 20.24
CA LEU A 204 -27.49 -15.58 20.38
C LEU A 204 -28.12 -16.80 21.04
N LYS A 205 -27.76 -18.02 20.61
CA LYS A 205 -28.27 -19.27 21.19
C LYS A 205 -27.94 -19.35 22.69
N ARG A 206 -26.68 -19.10 23.05
CA ARG A 206 -26.24 -19.09 24.46
C ARG A 206 -26.96 -18.02 25.28
N PHE A 207 -27.00 -16.80 24.75
CA PHE A 207 -27.67 -15.67 25.40
C PHE A 207 -29.16 -15.94 25.64
N SER A 208 -29.87 -16.48 24.64
CA SER A 208 -31.27 -16.85 24.78
C SER A 208 -31.44 -17.94 25.83
N SER A 209 -30.66 -19.01 25.79
CA SER A 209 -30.80 -20.10 26.77
C SER A 209 -30.63 -19.60 28.20
N GLU A 210 -29.57 -18.82 28.47
CA GLU A 210 -29.33 -18.25 29.81
C GLU A 210 -30.44 -17.28 30.25
N LEU A 211 -30.96 -16.44 29.34
CA LEU A 211 -32.06 -15.52 29.63
C LEU A 211 -33.36 -16.26 29.98
N PHE A 212 -33.69 -17.29 29.21
CA PHE A 212 -34.94 -18.04 29.40
C PHE A 212 -34.89 -18.95 30.63
N GLU A 213 -33.71 -19.48 30.99
CA GLU A 213 -33.52 -20.12 32.30
C GLU A 213 -33.85 -19.17 33.46
N GLU A 214 -33.34 -17.93 33.41
CA GLU A 214 -33.60 -16.92 34.44
C GLU A 214 -35.07 -16.47 34.48
N ILE A 215 -35.72 -16.32 33.33
CA ILE A 215 -37.15 -15.99 33.24
C ILE A 215 -38.01 -17.16 33.77
N ASN A 216 -37.66 -18.40 33.45
CA ASN A 216 -38.37 -19.57 33.98
C ASN A 216 -38.22 -19.69 35.50
N GLU A 217 -37.03 -19.37 36.03
CA GLU A 217 -36.77 -19.33 37.47
C GLU A 217 -37.57 -18.21 38.15
N LEU A 218 -37.68 -17.04 37.50
CA LEU A 218 -38.49 -15.91 37.97
C LEU A 218 -39.98 -16.24 38.09
N LEU A 219 -40.49 -17.07 37.17
CA LEU A 219 -41.92 -17.41 37.06
C LEU A 219 -42.28 -18.75 37.69
N LYS A 220 -41.29 -19.42 38.30
CA LYS A 220 -41.48 -20.74 38.90
C LYS A 220 -42.53 -20.71 40.02
N ASP A 221 -43.44 -21.67 39.96
CA ASP A 221 -44.47 -21.94 40.97
C ASP A 221 -45.36 -20.71 41.33
N ASP A 222 -45.46 -19.72 40.43
CA ASP A 222 -46.18 -18.45 40.63
C ASP A 222 -45.77 -17.69 41.93
N ILE A 223 -44.61 -17.98 42.52
CA ILE A 223 -44.21 -17.44 43.83
C ILE A 223 -44.05 -15.93 43.76
N LEU A 224 -43.38 -15.41 42.73
CA LEU A 224 -43.23 -13.98 42.51
C LEU A 224 -44.59 -13.29 42.36
N PHE A 225 -45.52 -13.93 41.64
CA PHE A 225 -46.85 -13.39 41.42
C PHE A 225 -47.67 -13.33 42.70
N ASN A 226 -47.66 -14.40 43.49
CA ASN A 226 -48.32 -14.47 44.79
C ASN A 226 -47.72 -13.45 45.77
N LEU A 227 -46.38 -13.32 45.79
CA LEU A 227 -45.66 -12.32 46.57
C LEU A 227 -46.05 -10.91 46.14
N TYR A 228 -46.12 -10.64 44.84
CA TYR A 228 -46.53 -9.33 44.31
C TYR A 228 -47.96 -8.98 44.76
N LEU A 229 -48.91 -9.91 44.68
CA LEU A 229 -50.27 -9.72 45.19
C LEU A 229 -50.34 -9.52 46.70
N GLU A 230 -49.53 -10.26 47.46
CA GLU A 230 -49.44 -10.12 48.92
C GLU A 230 -48.91 -8.74 49.30
N LEU A 231 -47.83 -8.30 48.67
CA LEU A 231 -47.24 -6.98 48.90
C LEU A 231 -48.19 -5.85 48.49
N ILE A 232 -49.01 -6.00 47.43
CA ILE A 232 -50.07 -5.05 47.08
C ILE A 232 -51.11 -4.95 48.19
N LYS A 233 -51.55 -6.10 48.76
CA LYS A 233 -52.53 -6.13 49.86
C LYS A 233 -51.96 -5.53 51.14
N GLU A 234 -50.71 -5.81 51.46
CA GLU A 234 -50.02 -5.26 52.64
C GLU A 234 -49.75 -3.76 52.51
N ALA A 235 -49.50 -3.28 51.29
CA ALA A 235 -49.28 -1.87 51.03
C ALA A 235 -50.49 -1.00 51.38
N ASN A 236 -51.71 -1.56 51.49
CA ASN A 236 -52.93 -0.97 52.07
C ASN A 236 -52.99 0.57 52.13
N VAL A 237 -52.80 1.23 50.99
CA VAL A 237 -52.87 2.68 50.82
C VAL A 237 -54.01 2.94 49.85
N ASP A 238 -54.94 3.80 50.25
CA ASP A 238 -55.87 4.46 49.34
C ASP A 238 -55.11 4.86 48.07
N LEU A 239 -55.38 4.16 46.95
CA LEU A 239 -54.84 4.44 45.61
C LEU A 239 -55.46 5.74 45.05
N VAL A 240 -55.53 6.79 45.89
CA VAL A 240 -56.13 8.08 45.56
C VAL A 240 -54.99 9.08 45.34
N ASP A 241 -54.78 9.37 44.05
CA ASP A 241 -54.39 10.67 43.50
C ASP A 241 -52.94 11.20 43.58
N SER A 242 -51.88 10.40 43.76
CA SER A 242 -50.53 10.96 43.45
C SER A 242 -49.43 10.07 42.85
N ASP A 243 -49.53 8.73 42.88
CA ASP A 243 -48.53 7.85 42.24
C ASP A 243 -49.21 6.86 41.27
N LYS A 244 -49.66 7.33 40.11
CA LYS A 244 -50.11 6.51 38.97
C LYS A 244 -48.94 5.76 38.31
N TYR A 245 -48.26 4.88 39.03
CA TYR A 245 -47.19 4.03 38.48
C TYR A 245 -47.43 2.53 38.64
N ILE A 246 -48.46 2.11 39.38
CA ILE A 246 -49.07 0.81 39.12
C ILE A 246 -49.95 1.02 37.90
N MET A 247 -49.52 0.56 36.73
CA MET A 247 -50.47 0.40 35.64
C MET A 247 -51.54 -0.56 36.16
N GLU A 248 -52.80 -0.10 36.29
CA GLU A 248 -53.98 -0.94 36.64
C GLU A 248 -54.13 -2.21 35.76
N HIS A 249 -53.25 -2.39 34.76
CA HIS A 249 -53.28 -3.41 33.74
C HIS A 249 -52.26 -4.55 33.91
N ILE A 250 -51.30 -4.50 34.84
CA ILE A 250 -50.35 -5.61 35.10
C ILE A 250 -50.81 -6.42 36.32
N ILE A 251 -52.02 -6.96 36.22
CA ILE A 251 -52.59 -7.86 37.25
C ILE A 251 -52.08 -9.31 37.06
N ASN A 252 -51.30 -9.60 36.00
CA ASN A 252 -50.94 -10.99 35.66
C ASN A 252 -49.59 -11.17 34.92
N PHE A 253 -48.66 -10.21 34.95
CA PHE A 253 -47.38 -10.25 34.20
C PHE A 253 -47.50 -10.85 32.78
N PRO A 254 -48.36 -10.29 31.91
CA PRO A 254 -48.81 -10.97 30.69
C PRO A 254 -47.67 -11.24 29.71
N THR A 255 -46.70 -10.35 29.59
CA THR A 255 -45.56 -10.55 28.69
C THR A 255 -44.61 -11.62 29.22
N LEU A 256 -44.33 -11.63 30.53
CA LEU A 256 -43.55 -12.70 31.16
C LEU A 256 -44.23 -14.07 31.06
N LYS A 257 -45.55 -14.15 31.31
CA LYS A 257 -46.31 -15.41 31.21
C LYS A 257 -46.40 -15.94 29.77
N MET A 258 -46.41 -15.06 28.77
CA MET A 258 -46.33 -15.45 27.36
C MET A 258 -45.00 -16.14 27.01
N LEU A 259 -43.94 -15.93 27.80
CA LEU A 259 -42.62 -16.53 27.57
C LEU A 259 -42.46 -17.91 28.22
N ILE A 260 -43.45 -18.36 29.01
CA ILE A 260 -43.50 -19.72 29.59
C ILE A 260 -44.09 -20.66 28.55
N GLY A 261 -43.26 -21.55 27.98
CA GLY A 261 -43.72 -22.60 27.08
C GLY A 261 -42.69 -23.04 26.04
N ASN A 262 -41.68 -23.80 26.50
CA ASN A 262 -41.06 -24.97 25.83
C ASN A 262 -39.66 -25.19 26.42
N PRO A 263 -39.48 -26.10 27.39
CA PRO A 263 -38.18 -26.65 27.69
C PRO A 263 -37.84 -27.68 26.60
N GLU A 264 -37.42 -27.23 25.43
CA GLU A 264 -36.61 -28.14 24.60
C GLU A 264 -35.27 -28.27 25.31
N LYS A 265 -35.02 -29.46 25.88
CA LYS A 265 -33.67 -29.91 26.20
C LYS A 265 -32.87 -29.80 24.91
N ILE A 266 -32.04 -28.78 24.81
CA ILE A 266 -31.02 -28.70 23.77
C ILE A 266 -30.01 -29.80 24.14
N GLU A 267 -30.19 -30.99 23.57
CA GLU A 267 -29.15 -32.01 23.62
C GLU A 267 -27.90 -31.44 22.97
N ILE A 268 -26.85 -31.30 23.79
CA ILE A 268 -25.50 -31.02 23.32
C ILE A 268 -24.99 -32.36 22.79
N GLU A 269 -25.38 -32.74 21.57
CA GLU A 269 -24.66 -33.77 20.85
C GLU A 269 -23.33 -33.19 20.38
N SER A 270 -22.27 -33.63 21.05
CA SER A 270 -20.91 -33.53 20.57
C SER A 270 -20.72 -34.48 19.40
N GLU A 271 -20.65 -33.95 18.17
CA GLU A 271 -19.96 -34.65 17.09
C GLU A 271 -18.82 -33.77 16.55
N LEU A 272 -17.63 -34.13 17.02
CA LEU A 272 -16.38 -33.90 16.30
C LEU A 272 -16.23 -35.01 15.25
N CYS A 273 -15.71 -34.60 14.09
CA CYS A 273 -15.02 -35.35 13.04
C CYS A 273 -15.79 -35.93 11.82
N ASP A 274 -15.44 -35.31 10.69
CA ASP A 274 -14.99 -35.91 9.41
C ASP A 274 -15.95 -36.78 8.58
N ASN A 275 -16.38 -36.26 7.42
CA ASN A 275 -15.72 -36.58 6.15
C ASN A 275 -16.37 -35.90 4.94
N GLU A 276 -15.49 -35.68 3.95
CA GLU A 276 -15.71 -35.32 2.55
C GLU A 276 -17.04 -35.79 1.94
N LYS A 277 -17.74 -34.87 1.28
CA LYS A 277 -18.39 -35.12 -0.02
C LYS A 277 -18.70 -33.82 -0.74
N GLU A 278 -18.03 -33.68 -1.87
CA GLU A 278 -18.28 -32.70 -2.92
C GLU A 278 -19.78 -32.60 -3.24
N ASN A 279 -20.33 -31.39 -3.25
CA ASN A 279 -21.52 -31.09 -4.03
C ASN A 279 -21.22 -29.91 -4.96
N LYS A 280 -20.89 -30.28 -6.20
CA LYS A 280 -20.96 -29.40 -7.37
C LYS A 280 -22.39 -28.86 -7.47
N TYR A 281 -22.55 -27.55 -7.40
CA TYR A 281 -23.68 -26.89 -8.03
C TYR A 281 -23.21 -26.18 -9.29
N SER A 282 -23.55 -26.79 -10.42
CA SER A 282 -23.50 -26.20 -11.75
C SER A 282 -24.45 -25.02 -11.79
N ILE A 283 -23.95 -23.83 -12.12
CA ILE A 283 -24.78 -22.66 -12.42
C ILE A 283 -25.14 -22.73 -13.90
N GLU A 284 -26.37 -23.10 -14.22
CA GLU A 284 -26.97 -22.73 -15.51
C GLU A 284 -27.49 -21.29 -15.40
N LEU A 285 -26.87 -20.40 -16.17
CA LEU A 285 -27.33 -19.04 -16.41
C LEU A 285 -28.64 -19.10 -17.20
N ILE A 286 -29.74 -18.61 -16.63
CA ILE A 286 -30.95 -18.30 -17.38
C ILE A 286 -31.17 -16.79 -17.33
N ASP A 287 -31.28 -16.24 -18.53
CA ASP A 287 -31.41 -14.85 -18.93
C ASP A 287 -32.83 -14.33 -18.64
N ASP A 288 -32.94 -13.24 -17.85
CA ASP A 288 -34.22 -12.64 -17.49
C ASP A 288 -34.66 -11.61 -18.54
N SER A 289 -35.58 -12.01 -19.41
CA SER A 289 -36.38 -11.06 -20.20
C SER A 289 -37.87 -11.17 -19.86
N SER A 290 -38.32 -10.20 -19.05
CA SER A 290 -39.64 -9.56 -19.08
C SER A 290 -40.88 -10.28 -18.51
N LYS A 291 -41.60 -9.46 -17.70
CA LYS A 291 -43.06 -9.32 -17.49
C LYS A 291 -43.68 -9.80 -16.18
N GLU A 292 -44.25 -8.78 -15.55
CA GLU A 292 -45.28 -8.64 -14.52
C GLU A 292 -46.34 -9.75 -14.34
N ASN A 293 -46.67 -9.89 -13.05
CA ASN A 293 -47.97 -10.13 -12.41
C ASN A 293 -48.48 -11.56 -12.10
N SER A 294 -48.65 -11.74 -10.79
CA SER A 294 -49.80 -12.29 -10.05
C SER A 294 -49.87 -13.78 -9.72
N VAL A 295 -49.63 -14.02 -8.42
CA VAL A 295 -50.42 -14.80 -7.44
C VAL A 295 -50.30 -16.34 -7.42
N SER A 296 -49.95 -16.76 -6.19
CA SER A 296 -50.23 -17.98 -5.42
C SER A 296 -49.52 -19.29 -5.76
N ASP A 297 -48.69 -19.64 -4.79
CA ASP A 297 -48.69 -20.88 -4.01
C ASP A 297 -47.65 -21.97 -4.31
N GLU A 298 -46.91 -22.22 -3.23
CA GLU A 298 -46.38 -23.50 -2.80
C GLU A 298 -45.24 -24.08 -3.64
N ASN A 299 -44.01 -23.79 -3.21
CA ASN A 299 -43.18 -24.81 -2.55
C ASN A 299 -41.75 -24.29 -2.30
N PHE A 300 -41.48 -23.83 -1.08
CA PHE A 300 -40.17 -24.03 -0.44
C PHE A 300 -40.36 -24.35 1.05
N LYS A 301 -40.35 -25.68 1.27
CA LYS A 301 -39.96 -26.44 2.46
C LYS A 301 -39.54 -25.67 3.72
N ILE A 302 -40.36 -25.92 4.75
CA ILE A 302 -40.05 -26.05 6.19
C ILE A 302 -39.55 -24.76 6.86
N LEU A 303 -40.50 -23.90 7.25
CA LEU A 303 -40.36 -23.11 8.47
C LEU A 303 -40.30 -24.10 9.65
N GLU A 304 -39.11 -24.39 10.15
CA GLU A 304 -39.00 -24.69 11.58
C GLU A 304 -39.50 -23.43 12.31
N GLU A 305 -40.65 -23.54 12.97
CA GLU A 305 -41.15 -22.47 13.82
C GLU A 305 -40.06 -22.09 14.80
N SER A 306 -39.52 -20.87 14.67
CA SER A 306 -38.49 -20.41 15.58
C SER A 306 -39.06 -20.48 17.00
N PRO A 307 -38.40 -21.16 17.95
CA PRO A 307 -38.90 -21.29 19.32
C PRO A 307 -39.25 -19.90 19.86
N LEU A 308 -40.37 -19.77 20.59
CA LEU A 308 -40.85 -18.53 21.22
C LEU A 308 -39.73 -17.63 21.78
N PRO A 309 -38.67 -18.20 22.39
CA PRO A 309 -37.45 -17.49 22.77
C PRO A 309 -36.83 -16.53 21.75
N ILE A 310 -36.90 -16.86 20.47
CA ILE A 310 -36.24 -16.14 19.38
C ILE A 310 -37.14 -15.01 18.85
N LYS A 311 -38.47 -15.17 18.89
CA LYS A 311 -39.45 -14.14 18.49
C LYS A 311 -39.38 -12.89 19.38
N LEU A 312 -39.02 -13.04 20.65
CA LEU A 312 -38.84 -11.93 21.60
C LEU A 312 -37.87 -10.86 21.08
N PHE A 313 -36.79 -11.27 20.42
CA PHE A 313 -35.76 -10.33 19.96
C PHE A 313 -36.13 -9.65 18.64
N GLU A 314 -36.99 -10.27 17.83
CA GLU A 314 -37.47 -9.74 16.55
C GLU A 314 -38.54 -8.66 16.74
N ASP A 315 -39.48 -8.91 17.65
CA ASP A 315 -40.57 -7.99 17.95
C ASP A 315 -40.12 -6.90 18.94
N ARG A 316 -39.89 -5.69 18.42
CA ARG A 316 -39.50 -4.52 19.23
C ARG A 316 -40.57 -4.14 20.26
N GLN A 317 -41.85 -4.34 19.95
CA GLN A 317 -42.93 -4.01 20.86
C GLN A 317 -42.98 -5.02 22.00
N LEU A 318 -42.86 -6.31 21.70
CA LEU A 318 -42.82 -7.37 22.71
C LEU A 318 -41.59 -7.22 23.62
N PHE A 319 -40.41 -6.96 23.05
CA PHE A 319 -39.19 -6.67 23.82
C PHE A 319 -39.35 -5.46 24.74
N GLY A 320 -39.95 -4.38 24.23
CA GLY A 320 -40.24 -3.17 25.02
C GLY A 320 -41.22 -3.43 26.15
N LYS A 321 -42.28 -4.20 25.91
CA LYS A 321 -43.26 -4.61 26.93
C LYS A 321 -42.61 -5.44 28.02
N LEU A 322 -41.74 -6.39 27.67
CA LEU A 322 -41.00 -7.20 28.64
C LEU A 322 -40.13 -6.33 29.55
N LEU A 323 -39.36 -5.40 28.98
CA LEU A 323 -38.52 -4.49 29.76
C LEU A 323 -39.36 -3.61 30.70
N MET A 324 -40.48 -3.08 30.23
CA MET A 324 -41.39 -2.28 31.08
C MET A 324 -41.92 -3.09 32.25
N GLU A 325 -42.41 -4.31 32.01
CA GLU A 325 -42.87 -5.21 33.08
C GLU A 325 -41.75 -5.49 34.09
N LEU A 326 -40.53 -5.79 33.64
CA LEU A 326 -39.40 -6.05 34.53
C LEU A 326 -39.02 -4.82 35.37
N TYR A 327 -38.95 -3.62 34.78
CA TYR A 327 -38.64 -2.39 35.51
C TYR A 327 -39.72 -2.00 36.51
N GLU A 328 -40.98 -2.28 36.22
CA GLU A 328 -42.10 -2.06 37.15
C GLU A 328 -41.97 -2.97 38.37
N ILE A 329 -41.73 -4.28 38.15
CA ILE A 329 -41.52 -5.22 39.26
C ILE A 329 -40.28 -4.83 40.07
N GLU A 330 -39.16 -4.45 39.41
CA GLU A 330 -37.96 -3.96 40.09
C GLU A 330 -38.29 -2.75 40.99
N SER A 331 -38.98 -1.77 40.44
CA SER A 331 -39.32 -0.52 41.14
C SER A 331 -40.25 -0.76 42.32
N PHE A 332 -41.24 -1.63 42.15
CA PHE A 332 -42.18 -2.01 43.19
C PHE A 332 -41.48 -2.71 44.36
N ILE A 333 -40.67 -3.75 44.08
CA ILE A 333 -39.92 -4.46 45.12
C ILE A 333 -38.96 -3.50 45.84
N LYS A 334 -38.27 -2.65 45.10
CA LYS A 334 -37.33 -1.68 45.66
C LYS A 334 -38.03 -0.67 46.59
N ARG A 335 -39.23 -0.20 46.23
CA ARG A 335 -40.04 0.70 47.06
C ARG A 335 -40.46 0.03 48.36
N ASN A 336 -41.00 -1.19 48.27
CA ASN A 336 -41.41 -1.95 49.45
C ASN A 336 -40.25 -2.18 50.43
N LEU A 337 -39.07 -2.57 49.92
CA LEU A 337 -37.87 -2.73 50.74
C LEU A 337 -37.41 -1.41 51.39
N ALA A 338 -37.52 -0.29 50.67
CA ALA A 338 -37.18 1.02 51.20
C ALA A 338 -38.18 1.53 52.25
N GLU A 339 -39.47 1.25 52.10
CA GLU A 339 -40.50 1.62 53.07
C GLU A 339 -40.37 0.82 54.37
N ASN A 340 -40.05 -0.48 54.27
CA ASN A 340 -39.93 -1.37 55.43
C ASN A 340 -38.57 -1.28 56.16
N PHE A 341 -37.46 -0.98 55.46
CA PHE A 341 -36.11 -1.02 56.03
C PHE A 341 -35.25 0.23 55.77
N GLY A 342 -35.81 1.25 55.09
CA GLY A 342 -35.11 2.46 54.69
C GLY A 342 -34.19 2.28 53.47
N ILE A 343 -33.50 3.35 53.06
CA ILE A 343 -32.61 3.38 51.88
C ILE A 343 -31.45 2.37 51.99
N GLU A 344 -31.09 1.99 53.22
CA GLU A 344 -30.02 1.03 53.56
C GLU A 344 -30.54 -0.42 53.69
N TRP A 345 -31.70 -0.75 53.13
CA TRP A 345 -32.27 -2.10 53.21
C TRP A 345 -31.30 -3.21 52.79
N ARG A 346 -30.37 -2.93 51.87
CA ARG A 346 -29.31 -3.86 51.43
C ARG A 346 -28.33 -4.26 52.53
N THR A 347 -28.12 -3.43 53.55
CA THR A 347 -27.21 -3.69 54.67
C THR A 347 -27.94 -4.04 55.96
N LYS A 348 -29.21 -3.66 56.10
CA LYS A 348 -30.03 -3.86 57.32
C LYS A 348 -30.76 -5.20 57.39
N ILE A 349 -31.03 -5.84 56.26
CA ILE A 349 -31.72 -7.13 56.25
C ILE A 349 -30.71 -8.23 56.57
N ASN A 350 -30.80 -8.78 57.78
CA ASN A 350 -30.03 -9.95 58.18
C ASN A 350 -30.69 -11.21 57.57
N ILE A 351 -30.03 -11.82 56.58
CA ILE A 351 -30.55 -12.92 55.73
C ILE A 351 -31.02 -14.16 56.54
N ASN A 352 -30.72 -14.22 57.84
CA ASN A 352 -30.90 -15.40 58.68
C ASN A 352 -32.21 -15.48 59.48
N THR A 353 -33.09 -14.46 59.49
CA THR A 353 -34.26 -14.47 60.40
C THR A 353 -35.63 -14.27 59.75
N ASP A 354 -35.74 -13.88 58.48
CA ASP A 354 -37.04 -13.71 57.81
C ASP A 354 -37.06 -14.27 56.39
N THR A 355 -37.79 -15.39 56.22
CA THR A 355 -37.88 -16.13 54.97
C THR A 355 -38.57 -15.34 53.86
N LYS A 356 -39.50 -14.44 54.19
CA LYS A 356 -40.24 -13.66 53.18
C LYS A 356 -39.34 -12.57 52.58
N HIS A 357 -38.66 -11.82 53.44
CA HIS A 357 -37.75 -10.75 53.00
C HIS A 357 -36.53 -11.27 52.24
N LYS A 358 -36.04 -12.46 52.59
CA LYS A 358 -35.01 -13.16 51.81
C LYS A 358 -35.49 -13.44 50.38
N THR A 359 -36.69 -14.00 50.22
CA THR A 359 -37.30 -14.27 48.91
C THR A 359 -37.50 -12.99 48.09
N ILE A 360 -37.93 -11.89 48.71
CA ILE A 360 -38.08 -10.58 48.05
C ILE A 360 -36.73 -10.09 47.47
N ILE A 361 -35.64 -10.22 48.23
CA ILE A 361 -34.30 -9.82 47.77
C ILE A 361 -33.80 -10.72 46.64
N GLU A 362 -34.04 -12.02 46.73
CA GLU A 362 -33.67 -12.98 45.69
C GLU A 362 -34.35 -12.63 44.35
N PHE A 363 -35.66 -12.33 44.37
CA PHE A 363 -36.37 -11.87 43.18
C PHE A 363 -35.89 -10.51 42.67
N TYR A 364 -35.63 -9.55 43.56
CA TYR A 364 -35.05 -8.26 43.16
C TYR A 364 -33.73 -8.43 42.41
N ASN A 365 -32.84 -9.28 42.93
CA ASN A 365 -31.55 -9.54 42.31
C ASN A 365 -31.69 -10.25 40.96
N LEU A 366 -32.62 -11.21 40.85
CA LEU A 366 -32.89 -11.92 39.61
C LEU A 366 -33.48 -11.00 38.52
N ILE A 367 -34.45 -10.16 38.86
CA ILE A 367 -35.04 -9.17 37.93
C ILE A 367 -33.97 -8.20 37.45
N LYS A 368 -33.15 -7.68 38.37
CA LYS A 368 -32.06 -6.78 38.02
C LYS A 368 -31.03 -7.45 37.11
N LYS A 369 -30.74 -8.75 37.32
CA LYS A 369 -29.87 -9.54 36.46
C LYS A 369 -30.45 -9.68 35.05
N ILE A 370 -31.72 -10.02 34.92
CA ILE A 370 -32.43 -10.14 33.64
C ILE A 370 -32.46 -8.79 32.90
N ILE A 371 -32.78 -7.70 33.59
CA ILE A 371 -32.72 -6.33 33.02
C ILE A 371 -31.30 -6.02 32.52
N GLY A 372 -30.28 -6.31 33.33
CA GLY A 372 -28.87 -6.13 32.95
C GLY A 372 -28.56 -6.88 31.66
N ARG A 373 -28.91 -8.16 31.56
CA ARG A 373 -28.72 -8.95 30.32
C ARG A 373 -29.41 -8.35 29.10
N LEU A 374 -30.62 -7.82 29.25
CA LEU A 374 -31.38 -7.23 28.14
C LEU A 374 -30.88 -5.83 27.72
N THR A 375 -30.14 -5.14 28.58
CA THR A 375 -29.77 -3.72 28.38
C THR A 375 -28.27 -3.46 28.29
N GLU A 376 -27.42 -4.40 28.69
CA GLU A 376 -25.96 -4.31 28.53
C GLU A 376 -25.54 -4.19 27.06
N SER A 377 -24.54 -3.36 26.79
CA SER A 377 -24.09 -3.01 25.45
C SER A 377 -23.63 -4.20 24.62
N GLU A 378 -23.00 -5.20 25.24
CA GLU A 378 -22.53 -6.41 24.55
C GLU A 378 -23.70 -7.28 24.07
N ASN A 379 -24.78 -7.36 24.85
CA ASN A 379 -25.98 -8.14 24.50
C ASN A 379 -26.86 -7.39 23.50
N TYR A 380 -26.84 -6.06 23.54
CA TYR A 380 -27.55 -5.23 22.57
C TYR A 380 -27.07 -5.46 21.12
N GLU A 381 -25.77 -5.70 20.89
CA GLU A 381 -25.25 -6.06 19.57
C GLU A 381 -25.80 -7.41 19.08
N ILE A 382 -25.91 -8.40 19.98
CA ILE A 382 -26.48 -9.74 19.70
C ILE A 382 -27.97 -9.61 19.34
N ILE A 383 -28.74 -8.83 20.10
CA ILE A 383 -30.16 -8.55 19.84
C ILE A 383 -30.32 -7.80 18.50
N THR A 384 -29.44 -6.84 18.22
CA THR A 384 -29.44 -6.09 16.95
C THR A 384 -29.14 -7.01 15.77
N PHE A 385 -28.19 -7.94 15.91
CA PHE A 385 -27.90 -8.94 14.89
C PHE A 385 -29.13 -9.79 14.58
N ARG A 386 -29.91 -10.23 15.59
CA ARG A 386 -31.15 -10.97 15.31
C ARG A 386 -32.16 -10.14 14.53
N ARG A 387 -32.33 -8.86 14.90
CA ARG A 387 -33.27 -7.94 14.23
C ARG A 387 -32.86 -7.61 12.80
N ASN A 388 -31.57 -7.48 12.54
CA ASN A 388 -31.04 -7.14 11.24
C ASN A 388 -29.64 -7.72 11.05
N LYS A 389 -29.60 -9.00 10.67
CA LYS A 389 -28.34 -9.76 10.45
C LYS A 389 -27.44 -9.04 9.47
N TYR A 390 -28.01 -8.64 8.33
CA TYR A 390 -27.30 -7.97 7.25
C TYR A 390 -26.62 -6.69 7.74
N VAL A 391 -27.30 -5.82 8.50
CA VAL A 391 -26.70 -4.55 8.94
C VAL A 391 -25.51 -4.75 9.88
N VAL A 392 -25.56 -5.71 10.80
CA VAL A 392 -24.45 -5.93 11.75
C VAL A 392 -23.25 -6.55 11.03
N VAL A 393 -23.50 -7.56 10.19
CA VAL A 393 -22.44 -8.26 9.44
C VAL A 393 -21.80 -7.32 8.43
N GLU A 394 -22.60 -6.60 7.62
CA GLU A 394 -22.11 -5.68 6.60
C GLU A 394 -21.25 -4.55 7.18
N LYS A 395 -21.65 -3.95 8.31
CA LYS A 395 -20.83 -2.92 8.97
C LYS A 395 -19.45 -3.43 9.39
N LYS A 396 -19.34 -4.69 9.85
CA LYS A 396 -18.05 -5.30 10.21
C LYS A 396 -17.25 -5.62 8.94
N ILE A 397 -17.90 -6.16 7.91
CA ILE A 397 -17.30 -6.43 6.61
C ILE A 397 -16.72 -5.15 6.01
N GLU A 398 -17.44 -4.03 6.03
CA GLU A 398 -16.97 -2.73 5.54
C GLU A 398 -15.72 -2.25 6.31
N ALA A 399 -15.72 -2.41 7.64
CA ALA A 399 -14.56 -2.08 8.46
C ALA A 399 -13.33 -2.92 8.08
N PHE A 400 -13.50 -4.24 7.93
CA PHE A 400 -12.43 -5.13 7.47
C PHE A 400 -11.98 -4.82 6.05
N PHE A 401 -12.91 -4.52 5.15
CA PHE A 401 -12.63 -4.16 3.76
C PHE A 401 -11.83 -2.86 3.67
N SER A 402 -12.12 -1.88 4.52
CA SER A 402 -11.36 -0.62 4.59
C SER A 402 -9.90 -0.86 4.96
N ILE A 403 -9.65 -1.69 5.98
CA ILE A 403 -8.29 -2.08 6.39
C ILE A 403 -7.59 -2.86 5.27
N PHE A 404 -8.30 -3.80 4.63
CA PHE A 404 -7.80 -4.58 3.50
C PHE A 404 -7.42 -3.70 2.29
N ASN A 405 -8.23 -2.71 1.94
CA ASN A 405 -7.91 -1.74 0.89
C ASN A 405 -6.67 -0.91 1.22
N ASN A 406 -6.48 -0.53 2.49
CA ASN A 406 -5.28 0.17 2.91
C ASN A 406 -4.03 -0.72 2.69
N ILE A 407 -4.11 -2.00 3.02
CA ILE A 407 -3.06 -2.99 2.77
C ILE A 407 -2.75 -3.08 1.26
N ILE A 408 -3.76 -3.16 0.39
CA ILE A 408 -3.59 -3.17 -1.08
C ILE A 408 -2.90 -1.89 -1.56
N ASN A 409 -3.35 -0.72 -1.09
CA ASN A 409 -2.76 0.56 -1.46
C ASN A 409 -1.28 0.65 -1.07
N GLN A 410 -0.92 0.11 0.11
CA GLN A 410 0.47 0.02 0.56
C GLN A 410 1.29 -0.92 -0.35
N GLN A 411 0.74 -2.07 -0.74
CA GLN A 411 1.40 -2.99 -1.68
C GLN A 411 1.62 -2.35 -3.06
N ASN A 412 0.62 -1.64 -3.59
CA ASN A 412 0.74 -0.92 -4.85
C ASN A 412 1.82 0.17 -4.77
N LEU A 413 1.89 0.89 -3.65
CA LEU A 413 2.94 1.89 -3.42
C LEU A 413 4.34 1.24 -3.37
N ILE A 414 4.48 0.09 -2.72
CA ILE A 414 5.73 -0.69 -2.70
C ILE A 414 6.15 -1.06 -4.13
N ASN A 415 5.26 -1.66 -4.91
CA ASN A 415 5.54 -2.07 -6.30
C ASN A 415 6.00 -0.87 -7.16
N ASN A 416 5.36 0.30 -6.99
CA ASN A 416 5.77 1.53 -7.68
C ASN A 416 7.17 2.00 -7.26
N LEU A 417 7.49 1.94 -5.98
CA LEU A 417 8.82 2.31 -5.48
C LEU A 417 9.90 1.32 -5.94
N GLU A 418 9.58 0.03 -6.05
CA GLU A 418 10.48 -0.99 -6.59
C GLU A 418 10.77 -0.77 -8.08
N ASN A 419 9.75 -0.41 -8.87
CA ASN A 419 9.95 -0.03 -10.27
C ASN A 419 10.84 1.21 -10.39
N ARG A 420 10.64 2.21 -9.52
CA ARG A 420 11.49 3.40 -9.47
C ARG A 420 12.94 3.08 -9.09
N ILE A 421 13.18 2.07 -8.26
CA ILE A 421 14.54 1.57 -7.98
C ILE A 421 15.18 0.97 -9.24
N LYS A 422 14.41 0.24 -10.07
CA LYS A 422 14.92 -0.29 -11.35
C LYS A 422 15.34 0.84 -12.29
N GLU A 423 14.53 1.89 -12.39
CA GLU A 423 14.87 3.11 -13.14
C GLU A 423 16.17 3.74 -12.63
N TYR A 424 16.33 3.89 -11.31
CA TYR A 424 17.58 4.41 -10.73
C TYR A 424 18.80 3.52 -11.00
N HIS A 425 18.62 2.20 -11.08
CA HIS A 425 19.71 1.30 -11.47
C HIS A 425 20.09 1.48 -12.95
N GLN A 426 19.12 1.73 -13.82
CA GLN A 426 19.35 2.06 -15.21
C GLN A 426 20.12 3.38 -15.34
N ASP A 427 19.67 4.45 -14.66
CA ASP A 427 20.36 5.74 -14.62
C ASP A 427 21.80 5.60 -14.13
N LEU A 428 22.02 4.77 -13.09
CA LEU A 428 23.36 4.49 -12.57
C LEU A 428 24.25 3.81 -13.62
N SER A 429 23.72 2.83 -14.33
CA SER A 429 24.44 2.12 -15.40
C SER A 429 24.84 3.07 -16.53
N GLU A 430 23.92 3.94 -16.97
CA GLU A 430 24.21 4.95 -18.00
C GLU A 430 25.27 5.96 -17.53
N SER A 431 25.19 6.40 -16.28
CA SER A 431 26.19 7.30 -15.68
C SER A 431 27.57 6.62 -15.57
N GLN A 432 27.63 5.32 -15.25
CA GLN A 432 28.86 4.53 -15.23
C GLN A 432 29.46 4.35 -16.63
N GLN A 433 28.61 4.14 -17.64
CA GLN A 433 29.06 4.07 -19.03
C GLN A 433 29.70 5.40 -19.46
N LYS A 434 29.02 6.54 -19.22
CA LYS A 434 29.56 7.88 -19.51
C LYS A 434 30.87 8.16 -18.78
N TYR A 435 31.00 7.67 -17.54
CA TYR A 435 32.24 7.79 -16.76
C TYR A 435 33.38 7.01 -17.42
N THR A 436 33.10 5.77 -17.83
CA THR A 436 34.07 4.91 -18.51
C THR A 436 34.50 5.50 -19.86
N GLU A 437 33.56 6.00 -20.66
CA GLU A 437 33.82 6.69 -21.92
C GLU A 437 34.66 7.96 -21.71
N SER A 438 34.37 8.74 -20.66
CA SER A 438 35.14 9.94 -20.31
C SER A 438 36.58 9.60 -19.90
N ILE A 439 36.78 8.53 -19.13
CA ILE A 439 38.12 8.02 -18.79
C ILE A 439 38.86 7.57 -20.05
N GLN A 440 38.18 6.88 -20.97
CA GLN A 440 38.80 6.43 -22.20
C GLN A 440 39.20 7.62 -23.09
N LYS A 441 38.32 8.60 -23.28
CA LYS A 441 38.63 9.86 -23.98
C LYS A 441 39.82 10.59 -23.35
N LEU A 442 39.88 10.63 -22.01
CA LEU A 442 41.03 11.17 -21.27
C LEU A 442 42.32 10.39 -21.59
N LYS A 443 42.31 9.06 -21.47
CA LYS A 443 43.48 8.21 -21.78
C LYS A 443 44.00 8.46 -23.19
N GLU A 444 43.12 8.51 -24.17
CA GLU A 444 43.48 8.80 -25.56
C GLU A 444 44.12 10.18 -25.74
N ASN A 445 43.55 11.22 -25.10
CA ASN A 445 44.10 12.57 -25.18
C ASN A 445 45.51 12.64 -24.57
N ILE A 446 45.76 11.90 -23.48
CA ILE A 446 47.08 11.85 -22.85
C ILE A 446 48.10 11.09 -23.69
N ILE A 447 47.71 9.96 -24.28
CA ILE A 447 48.58 9.20 -25.19
C ILE A 447 48.96 10.07 -26.40
N LEU A 448 47.99 10.77 -26.99
CA LEU A 448 48.24 11.70 -28.10
C LEU A 448 49.24 12.78 -27.69
N LEU A 449 49.04 13.43 -26.55
CA LEU A 449 49.94 14.46 -26.04
C LEU A 449 51.37 13.92 -25.81
N GLN A 450 51.51 12.72 -25.23
CA GLN A 450 52.81 12.10 -24.98
C GLN A 450 53.54 11.75 -26.28
N ASN A 451 52.84 11.15 -27.25
CA ASN A 451 53.40 10.77 -28.54
C ASN A 451 53.86 11.99 -29.34
N GLU A 452 53.05 13.05 -29.37
CA GLU A 452 53.41 14.26 -30.10
C GLU A 452 54.55 15.03 -29.44
N LEU A 453 54.59 15.10 -28.10
CA LEU A 453 55.76 15.64 -27.40
C LEU A 453 57.03 14.82 -27.68
N LYS A 454 56.91 13.49 -27.76
CA LYS A 454 58.03 12.62 -28.14
C LYS A 454 58.53 12.92 -29.54
N ASN A 455 57.61 13.11 -30.49
CA ASN A 455 57.94 13.44 -31.88
C ASN A 455 58.60 14.82 -32.01
N LEU A 456 58.00 15.86 -31.40
CA LEU A 456 58.46 17.24 -31.51
C LEU A 456 59.80 17.49 -30.82
N LEU A 457 60.02 16.87 -29.66
CA LEU A 457 61.19 17.13 -28.82
C LEU A 457 62.24 16.01 -28.87
N LYS A 458 61.97 14.94 -29.63
CA LYS A 458 62.82 13.75 -29.79
C LYS A 458 63.28 13.15 -28.46
N LYS A 459 62.40 13.18 -27.45
CA LYS A 459 62.65 12.70 -26.08
C LYS A 459 61.39 12.09 -25.51
N GLU A 460 61.51 11.06 -24.68
CA GLU A 460 60.33 10.47 -24.03
C GLU A 460 59.81 11.35 -22.90
N TYR A 461 58.51 11.61 -22.94
CA TYR A 461 57.79 12.38 -21.92
C TYR A 461 56.69 11.53 -21.29
N VAL A 462 56.64 11.54 -19.96
CA VAL A 462 55.57 10.92 -19.18
C VAL A 462 54.76 12.05 -18.52
N ILE A 463 53.48 12.11 -18.85
CA ILE A 463 52.54 13.05 -18.23
C ILE A 463 51.99 12.42 -16.95
N LYS A 464 52.35 12.96 -15.79
CA LYS A 464 51.92 12.51 -14.45
C LYS A 464 50.75 13.35 -13.92
N GLY A 465 50.09 12.86 -12.86
CA GLY A 465 48.97 13.57 -12.22
C GLY A 465 47.59 13.16 -12.73
N ILE A 466 47.53 12.09 -13.53
CA ILE A 466 46.30 11.53 -14.13
C ILE A 466 46.06 10.11 -13.62
N ASN A 467 47.11 9.46 -13.11
CA ASN A 467 47.14 8.07 -12.65
C ASN A 467 46.38 7.79 -11.35
N LYS A 468 45.83 8.79 -10.65
CA LYS A 468 44.93 8.51 -9.51
C LYS A 468 43.56 7.94 -9.96
N LEU A 469 43.30 7.93 -11.27
CA LEU A 469 42.02 7.55 -11.88
C LEU A 469 42.18 6.52 -13.04
N ILE A 470 43.40 6.07 -13.36
CA ILE A 470 43.70 5.18 -14.52
C ILE A 470 43.98 3.75 -14.09
#